data_AF-A0A1B8AQD4-F1
#
_entry.id   AF-A0A1B8AQD4-F1
#
_cell.length_a   1.000
_cell.length_b   1.000
_cell.length_c   1.000
_cell.angle_alpha   90.00
_cell.angle_beta   90.00
_cell.angle_gamma   90.00
#
_symmetry.space_group_name_H-M   'P 1'
#
loop_
_entity.id
_entity.type
_entity.pdbx_description
1 polymer ?
#
loop_
_entity_poly.entity_id
_entity_poly.type
_entity_poly.pdbx_seq_one_letter_code
_entity_poly.pdbx_strand_id
1 'polypeptide(L)'
;MATNTDETNIIVIDDEALPRRKKRKRVNRPNGIPPHQSPSDSSDGNSSDSSESPPLSDRPYRPWLYYDTLTPNNMGPRLTLFYTRLLDFQKHKGIISNTLRSHFQNSSDPISKSLDDEAFYEPTWKEPRQERRLLPIVKEIVQSAEKCCSQEFDKTGWNSLVYTPILSAALQNMMPYPDRQGVDFAPCERAAIRLVYEKFSIAKPHVDFMLYMVPSATNDRLAHKALLKRRDEHGSVNFTPFRPTSKYPVGLTIKSKDGENRLSPEVHLSAWQAAQWRSLCEMAGSDIKGLEFLPGIIVDGHEWKFIATTWKNGRTTLLSSLPLGSTTTEVGVYRIMAGIKLLSKWVVYVFWPWYREFCLGLEPMEQNSQSTSQPGMPQPGMPQQGMPQPGMSQPNMSQPGMSQGEASNDVGSSSQS
;
A
#
# COMPACT_ATOMS: atom_id res chain seq x y z
N MET A 1 -40.59 -16.60 -9.13
CA MET A 1 -40.75 -16.25 -7.71
C MET A 1 -39.36 -16.13 -7.13
N ALA A 2 -39.04 -14.94 -6.64
CA ALA A 2 -37.71 -14.45 -6.29
C ALA A 2 -37.32 -14.83 -4.86
N THR A 3 -36.04 -15.09 -4.61
CA THR A 3 -35.39 -14.87 -3.30
C THR A 3 -33.90 -14.56 -3.47
N ASN A 4 -33.59 -13.28 -3.29
CA ASN A 4 -32.36 -12.59 -2.88
C ASN A 4 -30.99 -13.29 -2.97
N THR A 5 -30.18 -12.72 -3.88
CA THR A 5 -28.73 -12.59 -3.83
C THR A 5 -28.30 -11.51 -2.84
N ASP A 6 -27.37 -11.81 -1.94
CA ASP A 6 -26.54 -10.81 -1.27
C ASP A 6 -25.16 -11.44 -0.97
N GLU A 7 -24.21 -11.27 -1.89
CA GLU A 7 -22.81 -11.67 -1.74
C GLU A 7 -21.91 -10.43 -1.93
N THR A 8 -21.82 -9.61 -0.89
CA THR A 8 -20.75 -8.63 -0.73
C THR A 8 -19.58 -9.27 0.02
N ASN A 9 -18.65 -9.91 -0.70
CA ASN A 9 -17.35 -10.30 -0.14
C ASN A 9 -16.42 -9.07 -0.04
N ILE A 10 -16.78 -8.16 0.87
CA ILE A 10 -15.85 -7.20 1.48
C ILE A 10 -15.29 -7.91 2.71
N ILE A 11 -14.08 -8.47 2.60
CA ILE A 11 -13.35 -8.88 3.80
C ILE A 11 -12.86 -7.61 4.48
N VAL A 12 -13.64 -7.17 5.46
CA VAL A 12 -13.19 -6.42 6.64
C VAL A 12 -11.96 -7.17 7.18
N ILE A 13 -10.85 -6.47 7.38
CA ILE A 13 -9.76 -7.01 8.20
C ILE A 13 -10.35 -7.08 9.61
N ASP A 14 -10.88 -8.24 9.96
CA ASP A 14 -11.63 -8.47 11.19
C ASP A 14 -10.71 -8.27 12.40
N ASP A 15 -11.12 -7.40 13.32
CA ASP A 15 -10.35 -6.90 14.46
C ASP A 15 -10.29 -7.88 15.66
N GLU A 16 -10.85 -9.08 15.53
CA GLU A 16 -11.11 -10.00 16.66
C GLU A 16 -9.97 -11.01 16.97
N ALA A 17 -8.81 -10.95 16.32
CA ALA A 17 -7.71 -11.91 16.57
C ALA A 17 -6.60 -11.41 17.53
N LEU A 18 -6.89 -10.49 18.45
CA LEU A 18 -5.93 -10.03 19.46
C LEU A 18 -6.09 -10.79 20.80
N PRO A 19 -5.15 -11.68 21.18
CA PRO A 19 -5.21 -12.33 22.48
C PRO A 19 -5.03 -11.33 23.63
N ARG A 20 -6.01 -11.32 24.54
CA ARG A 20 -6.02 -10.54 25.79
C ARG A 20 -4.78 -10.85 26.65
N ARG A 21 -4.13 -9.78 27.10
CA ARG A 21 -2.86 -9.74 27.83
C ARG A 21 -2.94 -10.44 29.19
N LYS A 22 -2.09 -11.46 29.43
CA LYS A 22 -1.79 -11.98 30.78
C LYS A 22 -0.66 -11.15 31.41
N LYS A 23 -0.94 -10.49 32.55
CA LYS A 23 0.08 -9.90 33.41
C LYS A 23 0.97 -11.02 33.96
N ARG A 24 2.30 -10.95 33.78
CA ARG A 24 3.21 -11.83 34.53
C ARG A 24 4.54 -11.18 34.92
N LYS A 25 4.96 -11.62 36.11
CA LYS A 25 5.99 -11.14 37.03
C LYS A 25 7.42 -11.35 36.50
N ARG A 26 8.32 -10.46 36.95
CA ARG A 26 9.79 -10.53 36.89
C ARG A 26 10.30 -11.85 37.51
N VAL A 27 11.24 -12.51 36.82
CA VAL A 27 12.12 -13.54 37.39
C VAL A 27 13.54 -13.38 36.83
N ASN A 28 14.53 -13.52 37.71
CA ASN A 28 15.97 -13.28 37.53
C ASN A 28 16.71 -14.39 36.77
N ARG A 29 17.82 -14.01 36.12
CA ARG A 29 18.84 -14.89 35.52
C ARG A 29 19.74 -15.55 36.58
N PRO A 30 20.42 -16.65 36.19
CA PRO A 30 21.86 -16.75 36.43
C PRO A 30 22.69 -17.18 35.20
N ASN A 31 24.00 -16.91 35.31
CA ASN A 31 25.09 -17.08 34.35
C ASN A 31 25.57 -18.53 34.19
N GLY A 32 26.21 -18.83 33.04
CA GLY A 32 27.08 -19.99 32.84
C GLY A 32 27.73 -20.01 31.44
N ILE A 33 29.05 -20.13 31.40
CA ILE A 33 30.03 -20.35 30.29
C ILE A 33 30.89 -21.56 30.76
N PRO A 34 31.72 -22.35 29.99
CA PRO A 34 32.17 -22.44 28.56
C PRO A 34 32.13 -23.94 28.05
N PRO A 35 33.04 -24.53 27.19
CA PRO A 35 33.91 -24.07 26.08
C PRO A 35 33.86 -24.92 24.77
N HIS A 36 34.51 -24.35 23.71
CA HIS A 36 35.26 -24.92 22.56
C HIS A 36 35.24 -26.42 22.20
N GLN A 37 35.15 -26.71 20.87
CA GLN A 37 36.12 -27.52 20.11
C GLN A 37 35.85 -27.44 18.56
N SER A 38 36.94 -27.43 17.79
CA SER A 38 37.10 -27.69 16.33
C SER A 38 38.31 -28.66 16.22
N PRO A 39 38.72 -29.29 15.08
CA PRO A 39 38.51 -29.02 13.63
C PRO A 39 38.12 -30.33 12.86
N SER A 40 38.08 -30.50 11.52
CA SER A 40 39.14 -30.41 10.48
C SER A 40 38.62 -30.85 9.09
N ASP A 41 39.18 -30.27 8.01
CA ASP A 41 39.64 -30.78 6.68
C ASP A 41 38.79 -31.81 5.88
N SER A 42 38.65 -31.82 4.54
CA SER A 42 39.55 -31.49 3.40
C SER A 42 38.83 -31.63 2.01
N SER A 43 39.28 -30.86 0.99
CA SER A 43 39.48 -31.14 -0.49
C SER A 43 38.48 -32.01 -1.30
N ASP A 44 38.14 -31.88 -2.59
CA ASP A 44 38.60 -31.17 -3.80
C ASP A 44 37.54 -31.36 -4.94
N GLY A 45 37.55 -30.56 -6.03
CA GLY A 45 37.18 -31.05 -7.39
C GLY A 45 36.20 -30.27 -8.32
N ASN A 46 36.76 -29.35 -9.12
CA ASN A 46 36.49 -28.91 -10.53
C ASN A 46 35.10 -28.89 -11.27
N SER A 47 34.88 -27.71 -11.91
CA SER A 47 34.19 -27.34 -13.20
C SER A 47 32.69 -27.68 -13.38
N SER A 48 31.80 -26.79 -13.86
CA SER A 48 31.86 -25.96 -15.08
C SER A 48 30.78 -24.86 -15.08
N ASP A 49 30.98 -23.87 -15.93
CA ASP A 49 30.22 -22.65 -16.20
C ASP A 49 28.71 -22.81 -16.49
N SER A 50 27.88 -22.07 -15.74
CA SER A 50 26.59 -21.53 -16.17
C SER A 50 26.14 -20.47 -15.17
N SER A 51 25.93 -19.24 -15.64
CA SER A 51 25.42 -18.05 -14.93
C SER A 51 24.58 -18.34 -13.66
N GLU A 52 25.26 -18.53 -12.54
CA GLU A 52 24.68 -18.71 -11.22
C GLU A 52 24.97 -17.47 -10.38
N SER A 53 23.96 -17.04 -9.62
CA SER A 53 24.17 -16.08 -8.53
C SER A 53 25.33 -16.59 -7.65
N PRO A 54 26.23 -15.73 -7.15
CA PRO A 54 27.43 -16.20 -6.45
C PRO A 54 27.03 -17.15 -5.33
N PRO A 55 27.71 -18.32 -5.19
CA PRO A 55 27.39 -19.31 -4.19
C PRO A 55 27.40 -18.66 -2.80
N LEU A 56 26.55 -19.14 -1.90
CA LEU A 56 26.38 -18.59 -0.54
C LEU A 56 27.72 -18.40 0.21
N SER A 57 28.78 -19.10 -0.19
CA SER A 57 30.14 -19.04 0.34
C SER A 57 30.95 -17.79 -0.01
N ASP A 58 30.60 -17.03 -1.06
CA ASP A 58 31.40 -15.88 -1.54
C ASP A 58 30.81 -14.52 -1.17
N ARG A 59 29.73 -14.52 -0.36
CA ARG A 59 29.19 -13.28 0.21
C ARG A 59 30.08 -12.85 1.37
N PRO A 60 30.60 -11.60 1.38
CA PRO A 60 31.33 -11.12 2.54
C PRO A 60 30.44 -11.25 3.78
N TYR A 61 31.00 -11.82 4.84
CA TYR A 61 30.30 -12.07 6.10
C TYR A 61 29.73 -10.76 6.65
N ARG A 62 28.42 -10.69 6.82
CA ARG A 62 27.69 -9.53 7.33
C ARG A 62 27.00 -9.92 8.64
N PRO A 63 27.63 -9.71 9.82
CA PRO A 63 27.08 -10.16 11.10
C PRO A 63 25.75 -9.47 11.49
N TRP A 64 25.38 -8.41 10.78
CA TRP A 64 24.16 -7.64 10.98
C TRP A 64 23.00 -8.07 10.07
N LEU A 65 23.25 -8.90 9.05
CA LEU A 65 22.28 -9.30 8.02
C LEU A 65 22.19 -10.82 7.89
N TYR A 66 20.98 -11.34 8.03
CA TYR A 66 20.63 -12.69 7.59
C TYR A 66 19.86 -12.65 6.28
N TYR A 67 20.03 -13.70 5.49
CA TYR A 67 19.24 -13.95 4.29
C TYR A 67 18.35 -15.16 4.54
N ASP A 68 17.10 -15.04 4.14
CA ASP A 68 16.16 -16.15 4.14
C ASP A 68 15.20 -16.00 2.95
N THR A 69 14.59 -17.11 2.55
CA THR A 69 13.63 -17.15 1.46
C THR A 69 12.28 -16.71 1.98
N LEU A 70 11.56 -15.88 1.24
CA LEU A 70 10.20 -15.50 1.63
C LEU A 70 9.27 -16.73 1.50
N THR A 71 8.89 -17.35 2.62
CA THR A 71 8.02 -18.55 2.64
C THR A 71 6.97 -18.47 3.74
N PRO A 72 5.79 -19.09 3.59
CA PRO A 72 4.76 -19.13 4.65
C PRO A 72 5.26 -19.57 6.04
N ASN A 73 6.33 -20.36 6.10
CA ASN A 73 6.82 -20.96 7.34
C ASN A 73 7.70 -20.03 8.20
N ASN A 74 8.26 -18.96 7.62
CA ASN A 74 9.16 -18.04 8.32
C ASN A 74 8.60 -16.61 8.45
N MET A 75 7.33 -16.42 8.11
CA MET A 75 6.61 -15.14 8.20
C MET A 75 5.69 -15.14 9.42
N GLY A 76 5.53 -13.97 10.05
CA GLY A 76 4.47 -13.82 11.04
C GLY A 76 3.09 -13.72 10.38
N PRO A 77 2.01 -13.53 11.17
CA PRO A 77 0.65 -13.54 10.66
C PRO A 77 0.37 -12.38 9.70
N ARG A 78 0.88 -11.16 9.96
CA ARG A 78 0.59 -10.00 9.11
C ARG A 78 1.30 -10.10 7.77
N LEU A 79 2.55 -10.56 7.77
CA LEU A 79 3.30 -10.78 6.54
C LEU A 79 2.73 -11.96 5.76
N THR A 80 2.24 -13.01 6.41
CA THR A 80 1.54 -14.13 5.76
C THR A 80 0.27 -13.66 5.05
N LEU A 81 -0.58 -12.86 5.71
CA LEU A 81 -1.78 -12.30 5.08
C LEU A 81 -1.43 -11.45 3.85
N PHE A 82 -0.42 -10.59 3.99
CA PHE A 82 0.07 -9.73 2.93
C PHE A 82 0.64 -10.55 1.75
N TYR A 83 1.45 -11.57 2.04
CA TYR A 83 2.03 -12.49 1.07
C TYR A 83 0.95 -13.23 0.27
N THR A 84 -0.06 -13.79 0.93
CA THR A 84 -1.18 -14.46 0.27
C THR A 84 -1.90 -13.52 -0.69
N ARG A 85 -2.10 -12.25 -0.31
CA ARG A 85 -2.74 -11.28 -1.20
C ARG A 85 -1.87 -10.90 -2.41
N LEU A 86 -0.55 -10.87 -2.26
CA LEU A 86 0.34 -10.71 -3.40
C LEU A 86 0.30 -11.91 -4.36
N LEU A 87 0.12 -13.14 -3.85
CA LEU A 87 -0.07 -14.32 -4.70
C LEU A 87 -1.35 -14.26 -5.53
N ASP A 88 -2.43 -13.67 -5.01
CA ASP A 88 -3.64 -13.39 -5.80
C ASP A 88 -3.31 -12.49 -7.00
N PHE A 89 -2.54 -11.42 -6.81
CA PHE A 89 -2.13 -10.54 -7.89
C PHE A 89 -1.23 -11.24 -8.92
N GLN A 90 -0.41 -12.20 -8.49
CA GLN A 90 0.38 -13.02 -9.42
C GLN A 90 -0.50 -13.86 -10.35
N LYS A 91 -1.66 -14.29 -9.86
CA LYS A 91 -2.71 -14.98 -10.61
C LYS A 91 -3.67 -14.01 -11.31
N HIS A 92 -3.27 -12.75 -11.44
CA HIS A 92 -4.06 -11.67 -12.04
C HIS A 92 -5.35 -11.30 -11.30
N LYS A 93 -5.60 -11.77 -10.08
CA LYS A 93 -6.89 -11.56 -9.41
C LYS A 93 -7.05 -10.15 -8.85
N GLY A 94 -8.15 -9.46 -9.21
CA GLY A 94 -8.56 -8.18 -8.65
C GLY A 94 -7.57 -7.04 -8.89
N ILE A 95 -6.87 -7.03 -10.03
CA ILE A 95 -5.84 -6.03 -10.36
C ILE A 95 -6.33 -4.95 -11.32
N ILE A 96 -7.38 -5.23 -12.11
CA ILE A 96 -7.91 -4.33 -13.14
C ILE A 96 -9.33 -3.91 -12.79
N SER A 97 -9.67 -2.65 -13.07
CA SER A 97 -11.05 -2.18 -12.92
C SER A 97 -11.99 -2.90 -13.88
N ASN A 98 -13.17 -3.31 -13.41
CA ASN A 98 -14.21 -3.85 -14.29
C ASN A 98 -14.59 -2.87 -15.42
N THR A 99 -14.38 -1.56 -15.22
CA THR A 99 -14.63 -0.55 -16.26
C THR A 99 -13.72 -0.64 -17.49
N LEU A 100 -12.60 -1.36 -17.38
CA LEU A 100 -11.62 -1.60 -18.44
C LEU A 100 -11.73 -2.99 -19.05
N ARG A 101 -12.70 -3.82 -18.60
CA ARG A 101 -12.86 -5.20 -19.05
C ARG A 101 -12.91 -5.34 -20.57
N SER A 102 -13.71 -4.52 -21.24
CA SER A 102 -13.85 -4.57 -22.70
C SER A 102 -12.55 -4.25 -23.44
N HIS A 103 -11.68 -3.40 -22.89
CA HIS A 103 -10.36 -3.12 -23.49
C HIS A 103 -9.48 -4.37 -23.47
N PHE A 104 -9.40 -5.06 -22.32
CA PHE A 104 -8.57 -6.25 -22.18
C PHE A 104 -9.12 -7.46 -22.94
N GLN A 105 -10.43 -7.67 -22.96
CA GLN A 105 -11.07 -8.76 -23.71
C GLN A 105 -10.89 -8.63 -25.22
N ASN A 106 -10.84 -7.40 -25.74
CA ASN A 106 -10.64 -7.12 -27.17
C ASN A 106 -9.15 -7.00 -27.56
N SER A 107 -8.22 -7.10 -26.60
CA SER A 107 -6.79 -6.99 -26.86
C SER A 107 -6.27 -8.19 -27.66
N SER A 108 -5.28 -7.96 -28.52
CA SER A 108 -4.54 -9.04 -29.20
C SER A 108 -3.47 -9.69 -28.32
N ASP A 109 -3.10 -9.05 -27.20
CA ASP A 109 -2.09 -9.53 -26.25
C ASP A 109 -2.52 -10.86 -25.59
N PRO A 110 -1.70 -11.94 -25.66
CA PRO A 110 -2.04 -13.23 -25.06
C PRO A 110 -2.32 -13.18 -23.56
N ILE A 111 -1.60 -12.33 -22.81
CA ILE A 111 -1.81 -12.20 -21.36
C ILE A 111 -3.19 -11.58 -21.09
N SER A 112 -3.53 -10.51 -21.80
CA SER A 112 -4.85 -9.87 -21.72
C SER A 112 -5.99 -10.83 -22.05
N LYS A 113 -5.83 -11.72 -23.04
CA LYS A 113 -6.82 -12.75 -23.39
C LYS A 113 -6.96 -13.86 -22.35
N SER A 114 -5.92 -14.08 -21.53
CA SER A 114 -5.92 -15.11 -20.49
C SER A 114 -6.61 -14.68 -19.19
N LEU A 115 -7.01 -13.40 -19.09
CA LEU A 115 -7.69 -12.88 -17.91
C LEU A 115 -9.09 -13.48 -17.77
N ASP A 116 -9.36 -14.04 -16.59
CA ASP A 116 -10.68 -14.52 -16.18
C ASP A 116 -11.49 -13.40 -15.49
N ASP A 117 -12.71 -13.74 -15.05
CA ASP A 117 -13.59 -12.79 -14.37
C ASP A 117 -13.03 -12.30 -13.04
N GLU A 118 -12.20 -13.10 -12.36
CA GLU A 118 -11.58 -12.74 -11.08
C GLU A 118 -10.50 -11.67 -11.26
N ALA A 119 -10.02 -11.43 -12.48
CA ALA A 119 -9.03 -10.39 -12.72
C ALA A 119 -9.55 -8.96 -12.50
N PHE A 120 -10.87 -8.81 -12.56
CA PHE A 120 -11.55 -7.54 -12.52
C PHE A 120 -12.18 -7.28 -11.15
N TYR A 121 -11.97 -6.09 -10.60
CA TYR A 121 -12.63 -5.64 -9.37
C TYR A 121 -13.66 -4.55 -9.66
N GLU A 122 -14.70 -4.50 -8.83
CA GLU A 122 -15.66 -3.39 -8.85
C GLU A 122 -15.10 -2.17 -8.12
N PRO A 123 -15.03 -0.99 -8.77
CA PRO A 123 -14.49 0.21 -8.15
C PRO A 123 -15.36 0.67 -6.99
N THR A 124 -14.77 0.87 -5.81
CA THR A 124 -15.51 1.29 -4.62
C THR A 124 -15.74 2.81 -4.51
N TRP A 125 -15.25 3.59 -5.49
CA TRP A 125 -15.32 5.06 -5.45
C TRP A 125 -16.43 5.62 -6.33
N LYS A 126 -17.01 6.75 -5.90
CA LYS A 126 -18.14 7.42 -6.56
C LYS A 126 -17.85 7.93 -7.99
N GLU A 127 -16.59 7.96 -8.43
CA GLU A 127 -16.21 8.40 -9.77
C GLU A 127 -15.36 7.36 -10.54
N PRO A 128 -15.99 6.40 -11.24
CA PRO A 128 -15.30 5.42 -12.10
C PRO A 128 -14.44 6.03 -13.23
N ARG A 129 -14.55 7.34 -13.47
CA ARG A 129 -13.79 8.08 -14.49
C ARG A 129 -12.29 8.12 -14.19
N GLN A 130 -11.88 8.03 -12.92
CA GLN A 130 -10.46 8.10 -12.54
C GLN A 130 -9.69 6.86 -13.01
N GLU A 131 -10.30 5.68 -12.95
CA GLU A 131 -9.65 4.43 -13.37
C GLU A 131 -9.52 4.34 -14.90
N ARG A 132 -10.46 4.91 -15.65
CA ARG A 132 -10.32 5.06 -17.11
C ARG A 132 -9.14 5.95 -17.50
N ARG A 133 -8.76 6.92 -16.67
CA ARG A 133 -7.57 7.76 -16.90
C ARG A 133 -6.26 7.00 -16.70
N LEU A 134 -6.27 5.85 -16.03
CA LEU A 134 -5.08 5.03 -15.85
C LEU A 134 -4.65 4.34 -17.15
N LEU A 135 -5.59 3.96 -18.01
CA LEU A 135 -5.27 3.21 -19.23
C LEU A 135 -4.24 3.91 -20.13
N PRO A 136 -4.40 5.20 -20.53
CA PRO A 136 -3.39 5.87 -21.33
C PRO A 136 -2.04 5.97 -20.61
N ILE A 137 -2.03 6.19 -19.30
CA ILE A 137 -0.80 6.25 -18.49
C ILE A 137 -0.09 4.90 -18.49
N VAL A 138 -0.82 3.80 -18.33
CA VAL A 138 -0.27 2.44 -18.38
C VAL A 138 0.33 2.12 -19.74
N LYS A 139 -0.33 2.53 -20.84
CA LYS A 139 0.21 2.38 -22.19
C LYS A 139 1.52 3.15 -22.37
N GLU A 140 1.56 4.39 -21.89
CA GLU A 140 2.76 5.23 -21.94
C GLU A 140 3.91 4.63 -21.11
N ILE A 141 3.61 4.04 -19.94
CA ILE A 141 4.59 3.34 -19.11
C ILE A 141 5.19 2.14 -19.86
N VAL A 142 4.35 1.31 -20.50
CA VAL A 142 4.83 0.15 -21.27
C VAL A 142 5.75 0.59 -22.42
N GLN A 143 5.33 1.60 -23.19
CA GLN A 143 6.13 2.17 -24.27
C GLN A 143 7.44 2.78 -23.77
N SER A 144 7.40 3.49 -22.63
CA SER A 144 8.59 4.08 -22.02
C SER A 144 9.55 3.01 -21.51
N ALA A 145 9.03 1.92 -20.94
CA ALA A 145 9.85 0.80 -20.50
C ALA A 145 10.52 0.08 -21.68
N GLU A 146 9.80 -0.17 -22.78
CA GLU A 146 10.36 -0.72 -24.01
C GLU A 146 11.44 0.19 -24.59
N LYS A 147 11.20 1.51 -24.62
CA LYS A 147 12.19 2.50 -25.05
C LYS A 147 13.44 2.48 -24.17
N CYS A 148 13.28 2.51 -22.84
CA CYS A 148 14.40 2.48 -21.91
C CYS A 148 15.24 1.21 -22.08
N CYS A 149 14.60 0.07 -22.33
CA CYS A 149 15.27 -1.20 -22.59
C CYS A 149 16.02 -1.20 -23.93
N SER A 150 15.32 -0.90 -25.02
CA SER A 150 15.87 -0.95 -26.39
C SER A 150 16.96 0.09 -26.67
N GLN A 151 16.95 1.20 -25.94
CA GLN A 151 17.93 2.29 -26.08
C GLN A 151 18.93 2.33 -24.92
N GLU A 152 19.01 1.26 -24.11
CA GLU A 152 20.00 1.10 -23.03
C GLU A 152 20.05 2.31 -22.07
N PHE A 153 18.87 2.83 -21.69
CA PHE A 153 18.80 3.92 -20.72
C PHE A 153 19.42 3.48 -19.39
N ASP A 154 20.16 4.40 -18.79
CA ASP A 154 20.73 4.21 -17.46
C ASP A 154 19.66 4.17 -16.37
N LYS A 155 20.09 3.91 -15.14
CA LYS A 155 19.23 3.91 -13.96
C LYS A 155 18.44 5.22 -13.81
N THR A 156 19.05 6.37 -14.12
CA THR A 156 18.39 7.69 -14.06
C THR A 156 17.21 7.76 -15.01
N GLY A 157 17.41 7.27 -16.24
CA GLY A 157 16.38 7.14 -17.26
C GLY A 157 15.20 6.30 -16.80
N TRP A 158 15.46 5.08 -16.33
CA TRP A 158 14.43 4.17 -15.80
C TRP A 158 13.66 4.77 -14.61
N ASN A 159 14.38 5.35 -13.65
CA ASN A 159 13.79 5.99 -12.47
C ASN A 159 12.83 7.13 -12.87
N SER A 160 13.20 7.91 -13.89
CA SER A 160 12.44 9.09 -14.32
C SER A 160 11.27 8.76 -15.24
N LEU A 161 11.48 7.89 -16.23
CA LEU A 161 10.53 7.64 -17.32
C LEU A 161 9.57 6.48 -17.05
N VAL A 162 9.91 5.59 -16.12
CA VAL A 162 9.11 4.37 -15.87
C VAL A 162 8.68 4.30 -14.40
N TYR A 163 9.64 4.31 -13.48
CA TYR A 163 9.34 3.98 -12.08
C TYR A 163 8.58 5.12 -11.37
N THR A 164 8.98 6.37 -11.61
CA THR A 164 8.26 7.55 -11.07
C THR A 164 6.82 7.62 -11.59
N PRO A 165 6.53 7.49 -12.91
CA PRO A 165 5.17 7.42 -13.42
C PRO A 165 4.32 6.30 -12.82
N ILE A 166 4.88 5.09 -12.63
CA ILE A 166 4.17 3.98 -11.97
C ILE A 166 3.79 4.35 -10.53
N LEU A 167 4.72 4.92 -9.75
CA LEU A 167 4.47 5.33 -8.37
C LEU A 167 3.41 6.43 -8.30
N SER A 168 3.51 7.46 -9.15
CA SER A 168 2.49 8.52 -9.25
C SER A 168 1.12 7.94 -9.64
N ALA A 169 1.05 7.04 -10.61
CA ALA A 169 -0.20 6.42 -11.04
C ALA A 169 -0.83 5.56 -9.93
N ALA A 170 -0.03 4.79 -9.20
CA ALA A 170 -0.50 3.92 -8.13
C ALA A 170 -0.98 4.71 -6.90
N LEU A 171 -0.32 5.83 -6.56
CA LEU A 171 -0.59 6.60 -5.35
C LEU A 171 -1.57 7.77 -5.56
N GLN A 172 -1.43 8.54 -6.64
CA GLN A 172 -2.17 9.81 -6.82
C GLN A 172 -3.49 9.62 -7.56
N ASN A 173 -3.53 8.76 -8.58
CA ASN A 173 -4.72 8.60 -9.44
C ASN A 173 -5.76 7.60 -8.89
N MET A 174 -5.40 6.77 -7.91
CA MET A 174 -6.32 5.82 -7.27
C MET A 174 -6.76 6.23 -5.85
N MET A 175 -6.21 7.32 -5.29
CA MET A 175 -6.48 7.78 -3.92
C MET A 175 -6.61 9.33 -3.79
N PRO A 176 -7.38 10.06 -4.63
CA PRO A 176 -7.32 11.52 -4.63
C PRO A 176 -8.25 12.13 -3.59
N TYR A 177 -7.72 12.56 -2.44
CA TYR A 177 -8.38 13.58 -1.60
C TYR A 177 -7.34 14.43 -0.85
N PRO A 178 -7.38 15.78 -0.94
CA PRO A 178 -6.40 16.68 -0.32
C PRO A 178 -6.30 16.58 1.22
N ASP A 179 -7.40 16.20 1.88
CA ASP A 179 -7.46 16.11 3.35
C ASP A 179 -7.34 14.67 3.89
N ARG A 180 -7.08 13.70 3.02
CA ARG A 180 -6.98 12.30 3.46
C ARG A 180 -5.58 11.95 3.92
N GLN A 181 -5.57 11.23 5.03
CA GLN A 181 -4.42 10.47 5.49
C GLN A 181 -3.99 9.49 4.38
N GLY A 182 -2.73 9.53 3.99
CA GLY A 182 -2.25 8.77 2.83
C GLY A 182 -0.74 8.55 2.78
N VAL A 183 -0.29 7.92 1.69
CA VAL A 183 1.12 7.67 1.42
C VAL A 183 1.54 8.53 0.24
N ASP A 184 2.66 9.23 0.42
CA ASP A 184 3.33 9.97 -0.63
C ASP A 184 4.75 9.44 -0.79
N PHE A 185 5.47 9.87 -1.83
CA PHE A 185 6.79 9.32 -2.15
C PHE A 185 7.79 10.40 -2.56
N ALA A 186 9.08 10.12 -2.33
CA ALA A 186 10.17 10.98 -2.75
C ALA A 186 11.29 10.16 -3.42
N PRO A 187 11.75 10.56 -4.63
CA PRO A 187 13.04 10.12 -5.16
C PRO A 187 14.17 10.56 -4.23
N CYS A 188 15.12 9.68 -3.94
CA CYS A 188 16.04 9.87 -2.82
C CYS A 188 17.42 9.24 -3.00
N GLU A 189 17.90 9.06 -4.23
CA GLU A 189 19.19 8.43 -4.53
C GLU A 189 20.40 9.05 -3.80
N ARG A 190 20.30 10.33 -3.44
CA ARG A 190 21.33 11.10 -2.72
C ARG A 190 21.09 11.19 -1.21
N ALA A 191 20.03 10.54 -0.70
CA ALA A 191 19.77 10.49 0.72
C ALA A 191 20.86 9.67 1.42
N ALA A 192 21.19 10.08 2.65
CA ALA A 192 22.18 9.40 3.47
C ALA A 192 21.54 8.90 4.77
N ILE A 193 22.13 7.86 5.33
CA ILE A 193 21.80 7.38 6.68
C ILE A 193 22.52 8.31 7.69
N ARG A 194 21.87 8.63 8.81
CA ARG A 194 22.54 9.32 9.91
C ARG A 194 23.64 8.42 10.49
N LEU A 195 24.82 9.00 10.75
CA LEU A 195 26.00 8.26 11.22
C LEU A 195 25.73 7.39 12.46
N VAL A 196 24.85 7.82 13.36
CA VAL A 196 24.46 7.06 14.57
C VAL A 196 23.82 5.69 14.25
N TYR A 197 23.21 5.55 13.07
CA TYR A 197 22.56 4.33 12.61
C TYR A 197 23.38 3.53 11.58
N GLU A 198 24.45 4.10 11.04
CA GLU A 198 25.32 3.50 10.02
C GLU A 198 26.35 2.55 10.66
N LYS A 199 25.94 1.32 11.00
CA LYS A 199 26.80 0.31 11.65
C LYS A 199 27.05 -0.94 10.80
N PHE A 200 27.20 -0.78 9.49
CA PHE A 200 27.11 -1.89 8.53
C PHE A 200 28.36 -2.18 7.71
N SER A 201 29.42 -1.38 7.85
CA SER A 201 30.63 -1.47 7.00
C SER A 201 30.30 -1.56 5.50
N ILE A 202 29.25 -0.87 5.08
CA ILE A 202 28.86 -0.72 3.67
C ILE A 202 29.20 0.70 3.25
N ALA A 203 29.89 0.83 2.12
CA ALA A 203 30.09 2.14 1.52
C ALA A 203 28.76 2.68 0.98
N LYS A 204 28.25 3.76 1.59
CA LYS A 204 27.10 4.55 1.12
C LYS A 204 25.86 3.70 0.76
N PRO A 205 25.27 2.99 1.74
CA PRO A 205 23.99 2.33 1.53
C PRO A 205 22.95 3.37 1.13
N HIS A 206 22.21 3.12 0.04
CA HIS A 206 21.23 4.06 -0.49
C HIS A 206 20.03 3.31 -1.07
N VAL A 207 18.93 4.03 -1.25
CA VAL A 207 17.72 3.57 -1.94
C VAL A 207 17.27 4.64 -2.91
N ASP A 208 16.40 4.29 -3.85
CA ASP A 208 16.03 5.18 -4.94
C ASP A 208 14.74 5.92 -4.65
N PHE A 209 13.81 5.28 -3.93
CA PHE A 209 12.58 5.92 -3.47
C PHE A 209 12.26 5.57 -2.01
N MET A 210 11.69 6.55 -1.31
CA MET A 210 11.07 6.39 0.00
C MET A 210 9.60 6.76 -0.08
N LEU A 211 8.74 5.88 0.45
CA LEU A 211 7.31 6.10 0.61
C LEU A 211 7.03 6.38 2.08
N TYR A 212 6.36 7.50 2.36
CA TYR A 212 6.17 8.04 3.70
C TYR A 212 4.71 8.36 4.01
N MET A 213 4.37 8.23 5.28
CA MET A 213 3.02 8.38 5.77
C MET A 213 2.68 9.84 6.06
N VAL A 214 1.77 10.43 5.28
CA VAL A 214 1.27 11.78 5.48
C VAL A 214 -0.06 11.72 6.28
N PRO A 215 -0.06 12.08 7.58
CA PRO A 215 -1.29 12.13 8.35
C PRO A 215 -2.24 13.21 7.83
N SER A 216 -3.54 12.97 7.99
CA SER A 216 -4.55 13.97 7.69
C SER A 216 -4.34 15.21 8.57
N ALA A 217 -4.19 16.38 7.94
CA ALA A 217 -4.01 17.64 8.65
C ALA A 217 -5.26 18.02 9.49
N THR A 218 -6.43 17.55 9.08
CA THR A 218 -7.73 17.84 9.72
C THR A 218 -8.09 16.79 10.77
N ASN A 219 -7.99 15.51 10.42
CA ASN A 219 -8.45 14.41 11.26
C ASN A 219 -7.39 13.91 12.25
N ASP A 220 -6.11 14.25 12.04
CA ASP A 220 -5.01 13.78 12.88
C ASP A 220 -4.08 14.91 13.38
N ARG A 221 -4.70 15.91 14.01
CA ARG A 221 -3.98 17.07 14.58
C ARG A 221 -3.02 16.67 15.71
N LEU A 222 -3.38 15.64 16.50
CA LEU A 222 -2.53 15.15 17.59
C LEU A 222 -1.23 14.54 17.05
N ALA A 223 -1.29 13.71 16.01
CA ALA A 223 -0.07 13.18 15.41
C ALA A 223 0.76 14.25 14.74
N HIS A 224 0.15 15.25 14.11
CA HIS A 224 0.90 16.38 13.56
C HIS A 224 1.74 17.09 14.65
N LYS A 225 1.14 17.38 15.81
CA LYS A 225 1.84 17.98 16.94
C LYS A 225 2.91 17.06 17.53
N ALA A 226 2.63 15.76 17.63
CA ALA A 226 3.58 14.78 18.14
C ALA A 226 4.79 14.62 17.19
N LEU A 227 4.58 14.57 15.88
CA LEU A 227 5.65 14.53 14.88
C LEU A 227 6.56 15.75 14.95
N LEU A 228 6.01 16.96 15.13
CA LEU A 228 6.80 18.18 15.32
C LEU A 228 7.74 18.06 16.52
N LYS A 229 7.23 17.54 17.66
CA LYS A 229 8.02 17.32 18.88
C LYS A 229 9.04 16.19 18.74
N ARG A 230 8.79 15.23 17.85
CA ARG A 230 9.62 14.03 17.67
C ARG A 230 10.87 14.30 16.82
N ARG A 231 10.90 15.39 16.06
CA ARG A 231 12.02 15.72 15.18
C ARG A 231 13.32 15.81 15.97
N ASP A 232 14.36 15.22 15.40
CA ASP A 232 15.72 15.31 15.89
C ASP A 232 16.35 16.69 15.62
N GLU A 233 17.64 16.83 15.96
CA GLU A 233 18.44 18.04 15.71
C GLU A 233 18.54 18.45 14.22
N HIS A 234 18.28 17.51 13.29
CA HIS A 234 18.22 17.78 11.86
C HIS A 234 16.80 18.10 11.36
N GLY A 235 15.82 18.15 12.27
CA GLY A 235 14.42 18.34 11.94
C GLY A 235 13.75 17.09 11.37
N SER A 236 14.34 15.90 11.54
CA SER A 236 13.84 14.64 10.97
C SER A 236 13.18 13.74 12.01
N VAL A 237 12.08 13.08 11.63
CA VAL A 237 11.47 11.97 12.40
C VAL A 237 12.04 10.60 11.98
N ASN A 238 12.99 10.58 11.04
CA ASN A 238 13.54 9.38 10.43
C ASN A 238 15.03 9.21 10.74
N PHE A 239 15.53 8.01 10.46
CA PHE A 239 16.95 7.63 10.49
C PHE A 239 17.83 8.32 9.43
N THR A 240 17.24 9.16 8.59
CA THR A 240 17.89 9.93 7.52
C THR A 240 17.55 11.42 7.70
N PRO A 241 18.49 12.36 7.45
CA PRO A 241 18.20 13.79 7.47
C PRO A 241 17.57 14.29 6.16
N PHE A 242 17.15 13.39 5.27
CA PHE A 242 16.62 13.74 3.95
C PHE A 242 15.36 14.61 4.07
N ARG A 243 15.48 15.88 3.67
CA ARG A 243 14.45 16.90 3.89
C ARG A 243 13.07 16.54 3.36
N PRO A 244 12.89 15.97 2.14
CA PRO A 244 11.56 15.64 1.63
C PRO A 244 10.76 14.69 2.53
N THR A 245 11.42 13.74 3.19
CA THR A 245 10.76 12.79 4.10
C THR A 245 10.90 13.16 5.58
N SER A 246 11.69 14.18 5.93
CA SER A 246 12.02 14.55 7.31
C SER A 246 10.81 14.75 8.25
N LYS A 247 9.66 15.18 7.71
CA LYS A 247 8.48 15.49 8.52
C LYS A 247 7.59 14.28 8.83
N TYR A 248 7.74 13.18 8.09
CA TYR A 248 6.78 12.09 8.02
C TYR A 248 7.49 10.74 8.04
N PRO A 249 6.98 9.73 8.79
CA PRO A 249 7.70 8.48 8.93
C PRO A 249 7.69 7.68 7.62
N VAL A 250 8.88 7.21 7.23
CA VAL A 250 9.06 6.34 6.07
C VAL A 250 8.53 4.94 6.42
N GLY A 251 7.65 4.39 5.57
CA GLY A 251 7.04 3.07 5.76
C GLY A 251 7.44 2.04 4.72
N LEU A 252 7.93 2.46 3.55
CA LEU A 252 8.33 1.59 2.45
C LEU A 252 9.50 2.20 1.67
N THR A 253 10.40 1.36 1.16
CA THR A 253 11.60 1.77 0.42
C THR A 253 11.77 0.96 -0.86
N ILE A 254 12.26 1.59 -1.93
CA ILE A 254 12.46 0.95 -3.24
C ILE A 254 13.92 1.11 -3.66
N LYS A 255 14.52 0.03 -4.15
CA LYS A 255 15.87 0.00 -4.71
C LYS A 255 15.84 -0.56 -6.14
N SER A 256 16.22 0.25 -7.13
CA SER A 256 16.54 -0.23 -8.46
C SER A 256 17.97 -0.75 -8.52
N LYS A 257 18.15 -1.82 -9.29
CA LYS A 257 19.46 -2.37 -9.60
C LYS A 257 20.23 -1.36 -10.45
N ASP A 258 21.51 -1.29 -10.15
CA ASP A 258 22.46 -0.45 -10.85
C ASP A 258 23.52 -1.40 -11.42
N GLY A 259 23.64 -1.42 -12.75
CA GLY A 259 24.56 -2.33 -13.44
C GLY A 259 26.03 -2.11 -13.07
N GLU A 260 26.38 -0.91 -12.59
CA GLU A 260 27.74 -0.54 -12.22
C GLU A 260 28.07 -0.81 -10.74
N ASN A 261 27.03 -1.07 -9.93
CA ASN A 261 27.21 -1.19 -8.49
C ASN A 261 27.67 -2.59 -8.08
N ARG A 262 28.82 -2.67 -7.42
CA ARG A 262 29.39 -3.94 -6.91
C ARG A 262 28.53 -4.63 -5.86
N LEU A 263 27.68 -3.88 -5.14
CA LEU A 263 26.78 -4.43 -4.12
C LEU A 263 25.39 -4.65 -4.70
N SER A 264 24.81 -5.81 -4.39
CA SER A 264 23.45 -6.14 -4.85
C SER A 264 22.41 -5.17 -4.28
N PRO A 265 21.30 -4.92 -5.00
CA PRO A 265 20.22 -4.05 -4.53
C PRO A 265 19.63 -4.53 -3.18
N GLU A 266 19.58 -5.84 -2.94
CA GLU A 266 19.18 -6.43 -1.66
C GLU A 266 20.05 -5.95 -0.50
N VAL A 267 21.37 -5.87 -0.70
CA VAL A 267 22.31 -5.44 0.34
C VAL A 267 22.09 -3.97 0.68
N HIS A 268 21.97 -3.12 -0.34
CA HIS A 268 21.71 -1.68 -0.17
C HIS A 268 20.42 -1.43 0.58
N LEU A 269 19.33 -2.06 0.13
CA LEU A 269 18.02 -1.94 0.75
C LEU A 269 18.03 -2.49 2.19
N SER A 270 18.64 -3.65 2.41
CA SER A 270 18.72 -4.25 3.76
C SER A 270 19.51 -3.39 4.74
N ALA A 271 20.62 -2.78 4.30
CA ALA A 271 21.39 -1.86 5.13
C ALA A 271 20.59 -0.60 5.49
N TRP A 272 19.87 -0.06 4.50
CA TRP A 272 18.96 1.07 4.69
C TRP A 272 17.87 0.76 5.71
N GLN A 273 17.18 -0.37 5.57
CA GLN A 273 16.14 -0.80 6.50
C GLN A 273 16.69 -1.23 7.85
N ALA A 274 17.91 -1.77 7.92
CA ALA A 274 18.54 -2.05 9.19
C ALA A 274 18.81 -0.76 9.99
N ALA A 275 19.17 0.35 9.33
CA ALA A 275 19.25 1.66 10.00
C ALA A 275 17.86 2.13 10.48
N GLN A 276 16.85 1.95 9.64
CA GLN A 276 15.46 2.24 9.98
C GLN A 276 15.01 1.47 11.22
N TRP A 277 15.24 0.16 11.25
CA TRP A 277 14.92 -0.69 12.39
C TRP A 277 15.59 -0.23 13.69
N ARG A 278 16.86 0.19 13.63
CA ARG A 278 17.54 0.74 14.82
C ARG A 278 16.89 2.01 15.32
N SER A 279 16.57 2.93 14.42
CA SER A 279 15.87 4.16 14.78
C SER A 279 14.51 3.84 15.38
N LEU A 280 13.69 3.01 14.72
CA LEU A 280 12.39 2.56 15.24
C LEU A 280 12.51 1.87 16.61
N CYS A 281 13.53 1.04 16.81
CA CYS A 281 13.80 0.37 18.08
C CYS A 281 14.17 1.36 19.20
N GLU A 282 14.92 2.42 18.89
CA GLU A 282 15.21 3.50 19.83
C GLU A 282 13.94 4.28 20.20
N MET A 283 13.02 4.45 19.26
CA MET A 283 11.76 5.17 19.50
C MET A 283 10.74 4.33 20.29
N ALA A 284 10.54 3.07 19.90
CA ALA A 284 9.50 2.19 20.43
C ALA A 284 9.97 1.28 21.57
N GLY A 285 11.28 1.20 21.85
CA GLY A 285 11.83 0.32 22.86
C GLY A 285 11.42 -1.15 22.65
N SER A 286 10.85 -1.78 23.68
CA SER A 286 10.46 -3.19 23.61
C SER A 286 9.27 -3.48 22.71
N ASP A 287 8.51 -2.45 22.31
CA ASP A 287 7.32 -2.58 21.47
C ASP A 287 7.65 -2.67 19.97
N ILE A 288 8.95 -2.58 19.63
CA ILE A 288 9.46 -2.90 18.29
C ILE A 288 9.05 -4.29 17.82
N LYS A 289 8.88 -5.24 18.75
CA LYS A 289 8.39 -6.60 18.46
C LYS A 289 6.97 -6.64 17.88
N GLY A 290 6.20 -5.55 18.03
CA GLY A 290 4.85 -5.42 17.47
C GLY A 290 4.87 -5.02 15.99
N LEU A 291 6.00 -4.53 15.47
CA LEU A 291 6.20 -4.31 14.04
C LEU A 291 6.87 -5.54 13.44
N GLU A 292 6.08 -6.32 12.71
CA GLU A 292 6.50 -7.64 12.25
C GLU A 292 7.55 -7.58 11.12
N PHE A 293 7.39 -6.63 10.19
CA PHE A 293 8.29 -6.46 9.06
C PHE A 293 8.31 -5.01 8.56
N LEU A 294 9.34 -4.66 7.78
CA LEU A 294 9.37 -3.49 6.92
C LEU A 294 9.38 -3.96 5.46
N PRO A 295 8.46 -3.47 4.60
CA PRO A 295 8.41 -3.86 3.21
C PRO A 295 9.45 -3.12 2.37
N GLY A 296 9.96 -3.77 1.34
CA GLY A 296 10.76 -3.15 0.30
C GLY A 296 10.40 -3.65 -1.09
N ILE A 297 10.83 -2.91 -2.11
CA ILE A 297 10.72 -3.32 -3.50
C ILE A 297 12.12 -3.26 -4.12
N ILE A 298 12.48 -4.31 -4.84
CA ILE A 298 13.65 -4.34 -5.72
C ILE A 298 13.17 -4.29 -7.16
N VAL A 299 13.78 -3.42 -7.97
CA VAL A 299 13.46 -3.26 -9.38
C VAL A 299 14.70 -3.55 -10.22
N ASP A 300 14.55 -4.36 -11.27
CA ASP A 300 15.62 -4.68 -12.22
C ASP A 300 15.07 -4.56 -13.65
N GLY A 301 15.29 -3.41 -14.28
CA GLY A 301 14.73 -3.08 -15.58
C GLY A 301 13.20 -3.19 -15.57
N HIS A 302 12.69 -4.21 -16.26
CA HIS A 302 11.26 -4.48 -16.31
C HIS A 302 10.69 -5.12 -15.04
N GLU A 303 11.50 -5.82 -14.26
CA GLU A 303 11.04 -6.73 -13.20
C GLU A 303 10.93 -6.04 -11.85
N TRP A 304 9.80 -6.24 -11.17
CA TRP A 304 9.53 -5.68 -9.84
C TRP A 304 9.31 -6.80 -8.84
N LYS A 305 10.01 -6.76 -7.71
CA LYS A 305 9.99 -7.82 -6.69
C LYS A 305 9.75 -7.22 -5.31
N PHE A 306 8.84 -7.82 -4.56
CA PHE A 306 8.64 -7.56 -3.14
C PHE A 306 9.70 -8.29 -2.33
N ILE A 307 10.21 -7.61 -1.31
CA ILE A 307 11.02 -8.16 -0.24
C ILE A 307 10.49 -7.64 1.09
N ALA A 308 10.79 -8.35 2.18
CA ALA A 308 10.53 -7.86 3.52
C ALA A 308 11.81 -7.95 4.36
N THR A 309 11.99 -7.04 5.31
CA THR A 309 12.96 -7.26 6.39
C THR A 309 12.26 -7.43 7.71
N THR A 310 12.81 -8.28 8.58
CA THR A 310 12.35 -8.46 9.96
C THR A 310 13.49 -8.11 10.91
N TRP A 311 13.14 -7.81 12.17
CA TRP A 311 14.11 -7.42 13.19
C TRP A 311 13.99 -8.27 14.44
N LYS A 312 15.11 -8.90 14.83
CA LYS A 312 15.18 -9.70 16.05
C LYS A 312 16.56 -9.55 16.69
N ASN A 313 16.58 -9.25 17.98
CA ASN A 313 17.81 -9.20 18.79
C ASN A 313 18.94 -8.34 18.18
N GLY A 314 18.59 -7.17 17.63
CA GLY A 314 19.60 -6.27 17.05
C GLY A 314 20.04 -6.61 15.63
N ARG A 315 19.43 -7.63 15.00
CA ARG A 315 19.78 -8.13 13.67
C ARG A 315 18.60 -8.03 12.72
N THR A 316 18.92 -7.75 11.46
CA THR A 316 17.98 -7.69 10.35
C THR A 316 18.03 -9.00 9.58
N THR A 317 16.87 -9.57 9.27
CA THR A 317 16.75 -10.69 8.33
C THR A 317 16.03 -10.19 7.08
N LEU A 318 16.67 -10.32 5.92
CA LEU A 318 16.04 -10.10 4.62
C LEU A 318 15.30 -11.37 4.20
N LEU A 319 14.02 -11.22 3.91
CA LEU A 319 13.15 -12.22 3.29
C LEU A 319 12.94 -11.84 1.83
N SER A 320 13.54 -12.60 0.92
CA SER A 320 13.59 -12.30 -0.52
C SER A 320 13.22 -13.53 -1.35
N SER A 321 12.58 -13.42 -2.51
CA SER A 321 11.75 -12.31 -3.02
C SER A 321 10.47 -12.89 -3.63
N LEU A 322 9.44 -12.05 -3.79
CA LEU A 322 8.20 -12.41 -4.49
C LEU A 322 7.97 -11.47 -5.68
N PRO A 323 7.79 -11.96 -6.92
CA PRO A 323 7.46 -11.11 -8.07
C PRO A 323 6.18 -10.29 -7.85
N LEU A 324 6.25 -8.98 -8.03
CA LEU A 324 5.10 -8.08 -8.04
C LEU A 324 4.50 -7.96 -9.45
N GLY A 325 5.35 -7.87 -10.47
CA GLY A 325 4.94 -7.75 -11.86
C GLY A 325 6.08 -7.29 -12.75
N SER A 326 5.73 -6.98 -14.00
CA SER A 326 6.69 -6.57 -15.03
C SER A 326 6.12 -5.40 -15.83
N THR A 327 6.99 -4.55 -16.38
CA THR A 327 6.57 -3.42 -17.24
C THR A 327 6.49 -3.78 -18.73
N THR A 328 6.65 -5.06 -19.07
CA THR A 328 6.57 -5.56 -20.46
C THR A 328 5.15 -5.55 -21.04
N THR A 329 4.12 -5.59 -20.20
CA THR A 329 2.71 -5.60 -20.63
C THR A 329 1.84 -4.71 -19.76
N GLU A 330 0.69 -4.28 -20.28
CA GLU A 330 -0.29 -3.49 -19.52
C GLU A 330 -0.74 -4.24 -18.26
N VAL A 331 -1.04 -5.54 -18.38
CA VAL A 331 -1.42 -6.41 -17.24
C VAL A 331 -0.32 -6.46 -16.18
N GLY A 332 0.95 -6.56 -16.61
CA GLY A 332 2.09 -6.54 -15.71
C GLY A 332 2.21 -5.22 -14.93
N VAL A 333 1.98 -4.08 -15.59
CA VAL A 333 1.96 -2.76 -14.94
C VAL A 333 0.81 -2.66 -13.94
N TYR A 334 -0.40 -3.12 -14.28
CA TYR A 334 -1.52 -3.16 -13.35
C TYR A 334 -1.22 -4.03 -12.11
N ARG A 335 -0.50 -5.15 -12.25
CA ARG A 335 -0.03 -5.95 -11.11
C ARG A 335 0.92 -5.17 -10.20
N ILE A 336 1.89 -4.45 -10.78
CA ILE A 336 2.83 -3.60 -10.02
C ILE A 336 2.04 -2.54 -9.24
N MET A 337 1.11 -1.84 -9.90
CA MET A 337 0.29 -0.81 -9.28
C MET A 337 -0.59 -1.38 -8.15
N ALA A 338 -1.18 -2.56 -8.34
CA ALA A 338 -1.97 -3.25 -7.30
C ALA A 338 -1.10 -3.61 -6.08
N GLY A 339 0.13 -4.10 -6.30
CA GLY A 339 1.10 -4.36 -5.25
C GLY A 339 1.48 -3.11 -4.45
N ILE A 340 1.81 -2.01 -5.14
CA ILE A 340 2.12 -0.71 -4.51
C ILE A 340 0.93 -0.18 -3.71
N LYS A 341 -0.30 -0.32 -4.23
CA LYS A 341 -1.53 0.07 -3.53
C LYS A 341 -1.74 -0.74 -2.25
N LEU A 342 -1.51 -2.06 -2.31
CA LEU A 342 -1.59 -2.91 -1.13
C LEU A 342 -0.53 -2.54 -0.07
N LEU A 343 0.70 -2.28 -0.51
CA LEU A 343 1.76 -1.80 0.37
C LEU A 343 1.42 -0.45 1.01
N SER A 344 0.82 0.45 0.25
CA SER A 344 0.40 1.75 0.75
C SER A 344 -0.70 1.61 1.80
N LYS A 345 -1.65 0.69 1.60
CA LYS A 345 -2.63 0.31 2.63
C LYS A 345 -1.93 -0.24 3.88
N TRP A 346 -0.92 -1.09 3.73
CA TRP A 346 -0.14 -1.56 4.88
C TRP A 346 0.52 -0.40 5.64
N VAL A 347 1.08 0.60 4.93
CA VAL A 347 1.66 1.79 5.57
C VAL A 347 0.59 2.56 6.37
N VAL A 348 -0.61 2.74 5.80
CA VAL A 348 -1.70 3.50 6.42
C VAL A 348 -2.37 2.77 7.59
N TYR A 349 -2.60 1.46 7.46
CA TYR A 349 -3.45 0.69 8.37
C TYR A 349 -2.67 -0.22 9.33
N VAL A 350 -1.37 -0.44 9.10
CA VAL A 350 -0.54 -1.29 9.97
C VAL A 350 0.63 -0.49 10.54
N PHE A 351 1.47 0.07 9.67
CA PHE A 351 2.66 0.80 10.12
C PHE A 351 2.29 2.08 10.88
N TRP A 352 1.38 2.88 10.33
CA TRP A 352 1.04 4.16 10.94
C TRP A 352 0.36 4.05 12.31
N PRO A 353 -0.67 3.20 12.53
CA PRO A 353 -1.23 3.01 13.86
C PRO A 353 -0.18 2.54 14.86
N TRP A 354 0.69 1.60 14.48
CA TRP A 354 1.81 1.15 15.31
C TRP A 354 2.79 2.30 15.63
N TYR A 355 3.15 3.12 14.62
CA TYR A 355 4.07 4.24 14.82
C TYR A 355 3.45 5.30 15.75
N ARG A 356 2.16 5.61 15.58
CA ARG A 356 1.45 6.54 16.47
C ARG A 356 1.46 6.08 17.92
N GLU A 357 1.14 4.81 18.14
CA GLU A 357 1.07 4.25 19.49
C GLU A 357 2.46 4.20 20.13
N PHE A 358 3.43 3.56 19.47
CA PHE A 358 4.69 3.20 20.11
C PHE A 358 5.83 4.18 19.87
N CYS A 359 5.83 4.96 18.78
CA CYS A 359 6.87 5.96 18.51
C CYS A 359 6.46 7.38 18.94
N LEU A 360 5.15 7.69 18.87
CA LEU A 360 4.61 9.00 19.24
C LEU A 360 3.92 9.02 20.62
N GLY A 361 3.65 7.86 21.22
CA GLY A 361 3.00 7.76 22.55
C GLY A 361 1.56 8.27 22.54
N LEU A 362 0.85 8.11 21.42
CA LEU A 362 -0.55 8.50 21.29
C LEU A 362 -1.46 7.30 21.56
N GLU A 363 -2.60 7.54 22.19
CA GLU A 363 -3.62 6.51 22.35
C GLU A 363 -4.06 5.95 20.98
N PRO A 364 -4.42 4.66 20.91
CA PRO A 364 -5.05 4.09 19.73
C PRO A 364 -6.24 4.96 19.31
N MET A 365 -6.42 5.18 18.01
CA MET A 365 -7.64 5.84 17.55
C MET A 365 -8.82 4.95 17.94
N GLU A 366 -9.75 5.48 18.74
CA GLU A 366 -11.06 4.85 18.92
C GLU A 366 -11.68 4.72 17.52
N GLN A 367 -11.79 3.50 17.02
CA GLN A 367 -12.68 3.23 15.92
C GLN A 367 -14.07 3.54 16.46
N ASN A 368 -14.66 4.67 16.06
CA ASN A 368 -16.08 4.89 16.26
C ASN A 368 -16.80 3.73 15.58
N SER A 369 -17.17 2.72 16.37
CA SER A 369 -18.30 1.87 16.06
C SER A 369 -19.47 2.82 15.91
N GLN A 370 -19.83 3.15 14.67
CA GLN A 370 -21.10 3.76 14.40
C GLN A 370 -22.15 2.80 14.97
N SER A 371 -22.68 3.20 16.12
CA SER A 371 -23.93 2.71 16.64
C SER A 371 -24.93 2.75 15.49
N THR A 372 -25.29 1.59 14.99
CA THR A 372 -26.54 1.42 14.25
C THR A 372 -27.65 1.70 15.25
N SER A 373 -27.99 2.97 15.45
CA SER A 373 -29.33 3.33 15.90
C SER A 373 -30.27 2.92 14.77
N GLN A 374 -30.74 1.68 14.86
CA GLN A 374 -31.90 1.22 14.10
C GLN A 374 -33.03 2.25 14.28
N PRO A 375 -33.65 2.74 13.19
CA PRO A 375 -34.94 3.40 13.30
C PRO A 375 -35.92 2.39 13.92
N GLY A 376 -36.45 2.71 15.09
CA GLY A 376 -37.33 1.83 15.84
C GLY A 376 -38.49 1.33 14.98
N MET A 377 -38.66 0.00 14.94
CA MET A 377 -39.91 -0.59 14.46
C MET A 377 -41.05 -0.15 15.40
N PRO A 378 -42.18 0.36 14.87
CA PRO A 378 -43.35 0.62 15.71
C PRO A 378 -43.96 -0.72 16.15
N GLN A 379 -43.99 -0.95 17.47
CA GLN A 379 -44.75 -2.05 18.05
C GLN A 379 -46.27 -1.81 17.88
N PRO A 380 -47.05 -2.85 17.52
CA PRO A 380 -48.50 -2.74 17.41
C PRO A 380 -49.17 -2.94 18.77
N GLY A 381 -50.03 -1.99 19.18
CA GLY A 381 -51.01 -2.23 20.23
C GLY A 381 -51.27 -1.08 21.20
N MET A 382 -52.28 -0.26 20.87
CA MET A 382 -53.36 0.28 21.71
C MET A 382 -53.76 1.72 21.31
N PRO A 383 -55.05 2.09 21.41
CA PRO A 383 -55.68 3.06 20.52
C PRO A 383 -55.85 4.45 21.15
N GLN A 384 -55.71 5.50 20.35
CA GLN A 384 -56.35 6.81 20.61
C GLN A 384 -56.92 7.32 19.28
N GLN A 385 -58.22 7.10 19.05
CA GLN A 385 -59.31 8.06 19.28
C GLN A 385 -59.22 9.29 18.35
N GLY A 386 -60.13 9.34 17.37
CA GLY A 386 -60.44 10.55 16.63
C GLY A 386 -60.43 10.43 15.10
N MET A 387 -61.19 9.50 14.53
CA MET A 387 -61.74 9.73 13.18
C MET A 387 -63.10 10.43 13.33
N PRO A 388 -63.46 11.28 12.37
CA PRO A 388 -64.53 10.84 11.48
C PRO A 388 -64.21 11.09 9.99
N GLN A 389 -64.31 10.02 9.22
CA GLN A 389 -64.97 10.02 7.90
C GLN A 389 -66.23 9.13 8.06
N PRO A 390 -67.31 9.19 7.25
CA PRO A 390 -67.31 9.47 5.79
C PRO A 390 -68.61 10.09 5.18
N GLY A 391 -68.60 10.36 3.86
CA GLY A 391 -69.72 9.98 2.97
C GLY A 391 -70.79 11.01 2.53
N MET A 392 -70.69 11.41 1.25
CA MET A 392 -71.74 11.67 0.22
C MET A 392 -73.03 12.47 0.51
N SER A 393 -73.25 13.58 -0.23
CA SER A 393 -74.38 13.81 -1.19
C SER A 393 -74.37 15.25 -1.80
N GLN A 394 -74.66 15.39 -3.12
CA GLN A 394 -74.92 16.66 -3.89
C GLN A 394 -76.33 17.27 -3.58
N PRO A 395 -76.90 18.37 -4.18
CA PRO A 395 -76.50 19.24 -5.31
C PRO A 395 -76.86 20.78 -5.25
N ASN A 396 -76.36 21.53 -6.26
CA ASN A 396 -76.96 22.67 -6.99
C ASN A 396 -77.01 24.15 -6.49
N MET A 397 -76.78 25.04 -7.48
CA MET A 397 -77.04 26.50 -7.64
C MET A 397 -76.22 27.50 -6.79
N SER A 398 -75.64 28.59 -7.31
CA SER A 398 -76.09 29.48 -8.40
C SER A 398 -74.92 30.21 -9.09
N GLN A 399 -75.06 30.43 -10.40
CA GLN A 399 -74.37 31.45 -11.23
C GLN A 399 -75.02 32.84 -11.02
N PRO A 400 -74.40 34.01 -11.38
CA PRO A 400 -74.28 34.43 -12.79
C PRO A 400 -73.08 35.34 -13.14
N GLY A 401 -72.79 35.45 -14.45
CA GLY A 401 -72.01 36.57 -14.98
C GLY A 401 -71.34 36.30 -16.33
N MET A 402 -72.12 36.41 -17.41
CA MET A 402 -71.70 36.29 -18.81
C MET A 402 -70.71 37.39 -19.25
N SER A 403 -69.77 37.06 -20.13
CA SER A 403 -69.74 37.64 -21.49
C SER A 403 -68.72 36.90 -22.37
N GLN A 404 -69.20 36.54 -23.56
CA GLN A 404 -68.52 35.85 -24.64
C GLN A 404 -67.62 36.82 -25.43
N GLY A 405 -66.65 36.27 -26.15
CA GLY A 405 -65.90 36.96 -27.18
C GLY A 405 -64.91 36.03 -27.84
N GLU A 406 -65.37 35.33 -28.88
CA GLU A 406 -64.63 34.39 -29.72
C GLU A 406 -63.56 35.04 -30.62
N ALA A 407 -62.76 34.14 -31.21
CA ALA A 407 -62.03 34.23 -32.47
C ALA A 407 -60.64 34.91 -32.39
N SER A 408 -59.52 34.20 -32.50
CA SER A 408 -59.01 33.30 -33.56
C SER A 408 -57.89 34.01 -34.32
N ASN A 409 -56.79 33.28 -34.52
CA ASN A 409 -55.82 33.39 -35.62
C ASN A 409 -54.90 34.63 -35.57
N ASP A 410 -53.62 34.61 -35.96
CA ASP A 410 -52.66 33.59 -36.41
C ASP A 410 -51.33 34.36 -36.66
N VAL A 411 -50.23 33.63 -36.81
CA VAL A 411 -48.96 34.00 -37.50
C VAL A 411 -48.02 35.09 -36.94
N GLY A 412 -46.74 34.71 -36.81
CA GLY A 412 -45.59 35.51 -37.26
C GLY A 412 -44.51 35.77 -36.20
N SER A 413 -43.51 34.88 -36.01
CA SER A 413 -42.22 34.83 -36.74
C SER A 413 -41.25 35.99 -36.46
N SER A 414 -40.01 35.61 -36.12
CA SER A 414 -38.73 36.34 -36.30
C SER A 414 -38.32 37.28 -35.16
N SER A 415 -37.26 37.02 -34.39
CA SER A 415 -35.80 36.97 -34.68
C SER A 415 -35.13 38.34 -34.71
N GLN A 416 -33.92 38.37 -34.12
CA GLN A 416 -32.88 39.42 -34.09
C GLN A 416 -33.05 40.43 -32.94
N SER A 417 -32.04 40.72 -32.12
CA SER A 417 -30.58 40.62 -32.29
C SER A 417 -29.87 40.37 -30.95
#